data_AF-A0A7J8Y835-F1
#
_entry.id   AF-A0A7J8Y835-F1
#
_cell.length_a   1.000
_cell.length_b   1.000
_cell.length_c   1.000
_cell.angle_alpha   90.00
_cell.angle_beta   90.00
_cell.angle_gamma   90.00
#
_symmetry.space_group_name_H-M   'P 1'
#
loop_
_entity.id
_entity.type
_entity.pdbx_description
1 polymer ?
#
loop_
_entity_poly.entity_id
_entity_poly.type
_entity_poly.pdbx_seq_one_letter_code
_entity_poly.pdbx_strand_id
1 'polypeptide(L)'
;MSTELRSRKKLKRDVQIWLEDVERIDCEIQSLDGRIGKSSAITRGFRAEDVLKMLKEVEEHIQKGKFHEGLVVDNPQWIGQVLSVTALSGEAAQAYIEEIWLYLMDDEVQKIGFCGMGGVGKTSIMKLINNQILKE
;
A
#
# COMPACT_ATOMS: atom_id res chain seq x y z
N MET A 1 -7.41 -9.93 21.96
CA MET A 1 -7.85 -9.76 20.55
C MET A 1 -7.37 -8.40 20.08
N SER A 2 -6.23 -8.33 19.40
CA SER A 2 -5.77 -7.10 18.74
C SER A 2 -6.63 -6.88 17.50
N THR A 3 -7.51 -5.89 17.54
CA THR A 3 -8.16 -5.37 16.33
C THR A 3 -7.12 -4.57 15.56
N GLU A 4 -6.23 -5.26 14.84
CA GLU A 4 -5.38 -4.61 13.85
C GLU A 4 -6.29 -3.98 12.80
N LEU A 5 -6.30 -2.65 12.77
CA LEU A 5 -6.87 -1.87 11.69
C LEU A 5 -6.13 -2.27 10.40
N ARG A 6 -6.66 -3.24 9.67
CA ARG A 6 -6.10 -3.64 8.37
C ARG A 6 -6.19 -2.44 7.43
N SER A 7 -5.05 -1.78 7.22
CA SER A 7 -4.94 -0.61 6.35
C SER A 7 -5.43 -0.94 4.93
N ARG A 8 -6.24 -0.05 4.35
CA ARG A 8 -6.67 -0.10 2.93
C ARG A 8 -5.51 0.16 1.98
N LYS A 9 -4.42 0.74 2.48
CA LYS A 9 -3.18 1.00 1.75
C LYS A 9 -2.09 0.05 2.21
N LYS A 10 -1.30 -0.46 1.28
CA LYS A 10 -0.11 -1.29 1.53
C LYS A 10 1.13 -0.58 0.97
N LEU A 11 2.27 -0.70 1.65
CA LEU A 11 3.54 -0.21 1.10
C LEU A 11 3.83 -0.85 -0.26
N LYS A 12 4.39 -0.06 -1.18
CA LYS A 12 4.96 -0.59 -2.41
C LYS A 12 6.09 -1.57 -2.08
N ARG A 13 6.26 -2.60 -2.91
CA ARG A 13 7.34 -3.59 -2.73
C ARG A 13 8.71 -2.94 -2.66
N ASP A 14 8.99 -1.98 -3.54
CA ASP A 14 10.29 -1.31 -3.58
C ASP A 14 10.57 -0.49 -2.30
N VAL A 15 9.53 0.11 -1.71
CA VAL A 15 9.64 0.82 -0.43
C VAL A 15 9.89 -0.16 0.71
N GLN A 16 9.23 -1.32 0.69
CA GLN A 16 9.46 -2.37 1.69
C GLN A 16 10.90 -2.90 1.61
N ILE A 17 11.38 -3.23 0.42
CA ILE A 17 12.76 -3.70 0.20
C ILE A 17 13.76 -2.64 0.66
N TRP A 18 13.49 -1.37 0.35
CA TRP A 18 14.33 -0.27 0.81
C TRP A 18 14.40 -0.17 2.34
N LEU A 19 13.28 -0.37 3.05
CA LEU A 19 13.27 -0.40 4.52
C LEU A 19 14.05 -1.59 5.08
N GLU A 20 13.89 -2.78 4.50
CA GLU A 20 14.65 -3.98 4.87
C GLU A 20 16.17 -3.75 4.68
N ASP A 21 16.57 -3.08 3.60
CA ASP A 21 17.96 -2.69 3.38
C ASP A 21 18.48 -1.69 4.41
N VAL A 22 17.65 -0.70 4.81
CA VAL A 22 18.01 0.27 5.87
C VAL A 22 18.23 -0.44 7.20
N GLU A 23 17.35 -1.38 7.59
CA GLU A 23 17.51 -2.17 8.82
C GLU A 23 18.79 -3.02 8.79
N ARG A 24 19.11 -3.63 7.65
CA ARG A 24 20.38 -4.37 7.48
C ARG A 24 21.58 -3.45 7.70
N ILE A 25 21.61 -2.28 7.05
CA ILE A 25 22.72 -1.33 7.14
C ILE A 25 22.88 -0.81 8.57
N ASP A 26 21.78 -0.51 9.25
CA ASP A 26 21.81 -0.08 10.65
C ASP A 26 22.43 -1.16 11.56
N CYS A 27 22.07 -2.44 11.36
CA CYS A 27 22.68 -3.55 12.10
C CYS A 27 24.19 -3.67 11.83
N GLU A 28 24.63 -3.48 10.58
CA GLU A 28 26.05 -3.49 10.23
C GLU A 28 26.80 -2.33 10.89
N ILE A 29 26.21 -1.12 10.91
CA ILE A 29 26.80 0.07 11.55
C ILE A 29 26.98 -0.18 13.05
N GLN A 30 25.94 -0.70 13.72
CA GLN A 30 26.00 -1.01 15.15
C GLN A 30 27.04 -2.08 15.48
N SER A 31 27.18 -3.11 14.62
CA SER A 31 28.22 -4.14 14.76
C SER A 31 29.62 -3.54 14.65
N LEU A 32 29.83 -2.62 13.71
CA LEU A 32 31.10 -1.92 13.53
C LEU A 32 31.43 -1.03 14.74
N ASP A 33 30.47 -0.21 15.20
CA ASP A 33 30.65 0.67 16.35
C ASP A 33 30.93 -0.12 17.64
N GLY A 34 30.22 -1.22 17.86
CA GLY A 34 30.46 -2.13 18.98
C GLY A 34 31.85 -2.78 18.98
N ARG A 35 32.47 -2.98 17.81
CA ARG A 35 33.86 -3.44 17.68
C ARG A 35 34.86 -2.34 18.05
N ILE A 36 34.57 -1.08 17.71
CA ILE A 36 35.40 0.08 18.05
C ILE A 36 35.37 0.32 19.56
N GLY A 37 34.16 0.38 20.15
CA GLY A 37 33.96 0.70 21.57
C GLY A 37 34.47 -0.34 22.57
N LYS A 38 34.75 -1.58 22.13
CA LYS A 38 35.27 -2.66 22.99
C LYS A 38 36.80 -2.77 23.04
N SER A 39 37.55 -1.86 22.41
CA SER A 39 39.01 -1.99 22.27
C SER A 39 39.81 -0.96 23.08
N SER A 40 40.36 -1.39 24.23
CA SER A 40 41.50 -0.71 24.88
C SER A 40 42.86 -1.11 24.25
N ALA A 41 42.84 -1.98 23.24
CA ALA A 41 43.99 -2.36 22.45
C ALA A 41 43.59 -2.37 20.97
N ILE A 42 44.21 -1.49 20.19
CA ILE A 42 44.03 -1.33 18.75
C ILE A 42 44.11 -2.71 18.08
N THR A 43 42.96 -3.27 17.71
CA THR A 43 42.91 -4.57 17.06
C THR A 43 43.22 -4.39 15.58
N ARG A 44 44.18 -5.18 15.10
CA ARG A 44 44.67 -5.32 13.72
C ARG A 44 43.61 -5.68 12.64
N GLY A 45 42.32 -5.55 12.96
CA GLY A 45 41.20 -5.92 12.08
C GLY A 45 40.23 -4.77 11.76
N PHE A 46 40.57 -3.54 12.13
CA PHE A 46 39.81 -2.34 11.72
C PHE A 46 40.42 -1.76 10.45
N ARG A 47 39.70 -1.85 9.34
CA ARG A 47 40.15 -1.36 8.04
C ARG A 47 39.37 -0.09 7.71
N ALA A 48 40.07 0.98 7.35
CA ALA A 48 39.43 2.23 6.92
C ALA A 48 38.51 1.99 5.71
N GLU A 49 38.84 0.97 4.91
CA GLU A 49 38.04 0.48 3.79
C GLU A 49 36.63 0.03 4.21
N ASP A 50 36.46 -0.55 5.40
CA ASP A 50 35.14 -1.01 5.88
C ASP A 50 34.21 0.18 6.13
N VAL A 51 34.72 1.25 6.75
CA VAL A 51 33.97 2.49 7.00
C VAL A 51 33.61 3.19 5.69
N LEU A 52 34.56 3.28 4.76
CA LEU A 52 34.34 3.89 3.45
C LEU A 52 33.29 3.14 2.63
N LYS A 53 33.30 1.80 2.69
CA LYS A 53 32.30 0.95 2.03
C LYS A 53 30.90 1.23 2.57
N MET A 54 30.74 1.30 3.89
CA MET A 54 29.45 1.55 4.52
C MET A 54 28.94 2.97 4.26
N LEU A 55 29.83 3.98 4.27
CA LEU A 55 29.46 5.34 3.92
C LEU A 55 28.88 5.41 2.50
N LYS A 56 29.53 4.72 1.55
CA LYS A 56 29.07 4.64 0.16
C LYS A 56 27.71 3.95 0.05
N GLU A 57 27.53 2.82 0.75
CA GLU A 57 26.26 2.11 0.77
C GLU A 57 25.12 2.98 1.32
N VAL A 58 25.34 3.68 2.44
CA VAL A 58 24.36 4.64 3.00
C VAL A 58 24.00 5.72 1.99
N GLU A 59 24.98 6.31 1.30
CA GLU A 59 24.74 7.35 0.30
C GLU A 59 23.92 6.82 -0.88
N GLU A 60 24.23 5.63 -1.39
CA GLU A 60 23.45 4.96 -2.44
C GLU A 60 22.01 4.69 -1.98
N HIS A 61 21.82 4.26 -0.73
CA HIS A 61 20.49 4.01 -0.17
C HIS A 61 19.67 5.30 0.00
N ILE A 62 20.29 6.42 0.39
CA ILE A 62 19.63 7.72 0.42
C ILE A 62 19.13 8.11 -0.98
N GLN A 63 19.92 7.88 -2.03
CA GLN A 63 19.48 8.16 -3.40
C GLN A 63 18.33 7.24 -3.83
N LYS A 64 18.42 5.93 -3.53
CA LYS A 64 17.35 4.96 -3.83
C LYS A 64 16.05 5.27 -3.07
N GLY A 65 16.14 5.91 -1.91
CA GLY A 65 14.99 6.32 -1.09
C GLY A 65 14.23 7.54 -1.62
N LYS A 66 14.70 8.17 -2.72
CA LYS A 66 14.00 9.28 -3.37
C LYS A 66 12.88 8.76 -4.28
N PHE A 67 11.77 8.39 -3.66
CA PHE A 67 10.58 7.97 -4.38
C PHE A 67 9.88 9.18 -5.02
N HIS A 68 9.66 9.12 -6.32
CA HIS A 68 9.00 10.19 -7.09
C HIS A 68 7.47 10.00 -7.16
N GLU A 69 6.98 8.82 -6.78
CA GLU A 69 5.57 8.47 -6.72
C GLU A 69 5.11 8.23 -5.28
N GLY A 70 3.80 8.03 -5.08
CA GLY A 70 3.26 7.61 -3.78
C GLY A 70 3.92 6.34 -3.24
N LEU A 71 4.15 6.30 -1.92
CA LEU A 71 4.83 5.22 -1.19
C LEU A 71 3.96 3.97 -0.97
N VAL A 72 2.65 4.14 -1.16
CA VAL A 72 1.65 3.12 -0.88
C VAL A 72 0.77 2.89 -2.10
N VAL A 73 0.31 1.66 -2.23
CA VAL A 73 -0.70 1.23 -3.21
C VAL A 73 -1.97 0.82 -2.48
N ASP A 74 -3.08 0.76 -3.19
CA ASP A 74 -4.28 0.13 -2.65
C ASP A 74 -4.00 -1.35 -2.36
N ASN A 75 -4.42 -1.79 -1.17
CA ASN A 75 -4.20 -3.16 -0.75
C ASN A 75 -5.11 -4.08 -1.58
N PRO A 76 -4.54 -5.00 -2.40
CA PRO A 76 -5.33 -5.86 -3.29
C PRO A 76 -6.33 -6.72 -2.52
N GLN A 77 -6.07 -7.01 -1.25
CA GLN A 77 -7.00 -7.76 -0.41
C GLN A 77 -8.35 -7.05 -0.26
N TRP A 78 -8.42 -5.72 -0.39
CA TRP A 78 -9.66 -4.94 -0.30
C TRP A 78 -10.34 -4.70 -1.64
N ILE A 79 -9.63 -4.91 -2.75
CA ILE A 79 -10.15 -4.72 -4.09
C ILE A 79 -10.86 -6.00 -4.50
N GLY A 80 -12.07 -5.87 -5.03
CA GLY A 80 -12.81 -7.00 -5.57
C GLY A 80 -13.29 -8.01 -4.54
N GLN A 81 -13.56 -7.57 -3.31
CA GLN A 81 -14.30 -8.41 -2.36
C GLN A 81 -15.78 -8.44 -2.72
N VAL A 82 -16.38 -9.63 -2.66
CA VAL A 82 -17.83 -9.77 -2.70
C VAL A 82 -18.41 -9.17 -1.42
N LEU A 83 -19.30 -8.20 -1.58
CA LEU A 83 -19.93 -7.48 -0.47
C LEU A 83 -21.26 -8.12 -0.11
N SER A 84 -21.52 -8.27 1.20
CA SER A 84 -22.84 -8.67 1.67
C SER A 84 -23.88 -7.62 1.30
N VAL A 85 -24.85 -8.06 0.50
CA VAL A 85 -25.96 -7.27 -0.02
C VAL A 85 -27.27 -7.89 0.45
N THR A 86 -28.12 -7.08 1.04
CA THR A 86 -29.54 -7.41 1.20
C THR A 86 -30.20 -7.24 -0.16
N ALA A 87 -31.00 -8.21 -0.60
CA ALA A 87 -31.68 -8.14 -1.89
C ALA A 87 -32.43 -6.81 -2.03
N LEU A 88 -31.99 -5.97 -2.97
CA LEU A 88 -32.65 -4.73 -3.31
C LEU A 88 -33.58 -5.05 -4.46
N SER A 89 -34.87 -5.08 -4.18
CA SER A 89 -35.91 -5.47 -5.12
C SER A 89 -36.76 -4.26 -5.46
N GLY A 90 -36.88 -3.94 -6.74
CA GLY A 90 -37.72 -2.86 -7.26
C GLY A 90 -37.27 -2.41 -8.64
N GLU A 91 -38.23 -2.16 -9.53
CA GLU A 91 -37.97 -1.76 -10.93
C GLU A 91 -37.08 -0.51 -11.01
N ALA A 92 -37.30 0.48 -10.15
CA ALA A 92 -36.49 1.69 -10.09
C ALA A 92 -35.01 1.39 -9.74
N ALA A 93 -34.76 0.48 -8.80
CA ALA A 93 -33.39 0.12 -8.43
C ALA A 93 -32.67 -0.60 -9.58
N GLN A 94 -33.39 -1.46 -10.30
CA GLN A 94 -32.86 -2.15 -11.48
C GLN A 94 -32.51 -1.15 -12.60
N ALA A 95 -33.40 -0.19 -12.87
CA ALA A 95 -33.15 0.87 -13.84
C ALA A 95 -31.89 1.69 -13.50
N TYR A 96 -31.70 2.06 -12.23
CA TYR A 96 -30.47 2.75 -11.81
C TYR A 96 -29.23 1.86 -11.97
N ILE A 97 -29.30 0.57 -11.66
CA ILE A 97 -28.16 -0.34 -11.84
C ILE A 97 -27.75 -0.39 -13.32
N GLU A 98 -28.72 -0.51 -14.22
CA GLU A 98 -28.49 -0.56 -15.67
C GLU A 98 -27.92 0.76 -16.20
N GLU A 99 -28.45 1.91 -15.75
CA GLU A 99 -27.93 3.22 -16.12
C GLU A 99 -26.47 3.41 -15.67
N ILE A 100 -26.17 3.07 -14.42
CA ILE A 100 -24.81 3.16 -13.88
C ILE A 100 -23.88 2.21 -14.62
N TRP A 101 -24.35 1.01 -14.95
CA TRP A 101 -23.59 0.03 -15.71
C TRP A 101 -23.16 0.59 -17.07
N LEU A 102 -24.06 1.25 -17.79
CA LEU A 102 -23.75 1.89 -19.07
C LEU A 102 -22.64 2.93 -18.93
N TYR A 103 -22.73 3.81 -17.92
CA TYR A 103 -21.69 4.82 -17.67
C TYR A 103 -20.35 4.21 -17.23
N LEU A 104 -20.36 3.06 -16.55
CA LEU A 104 -19.13 2.38 -16.13
C LEU A 104 -18.39 1.72 -17.30
N MET A 105 -19.09 1.34 -18.36
CA MET A 105 -18.51 0.76 -19.58
C MET A 105 -18.07 1.82 -20.59
N ASP A 106 -18.32 3.09 -20.32
CA ASP A 106 -17.92 4.21 -21.17
C ASP A 106 -16.56 4.75 -20.74
N ASP A 107 -15.54 4.56 -21.60
CA ASP A 107 -14.17 4.98 -21.36
C ASP A 107 -14.00 6.51 -21.24
N GLU A 108 -14.96 7.30 -21.75
CA GLU A 108 -14.96 8.77 -21.61
C GLU A 108 -15.38 9.21 -20.19
N VAL A 109 -16.04 8.35 -19.42
CA VAL A 109 -16.54 8.65 -18.07
C VAL A 109 -15.49 8.28 -17.03
N GLN A 110 -14.77 9.29 -16.53
CA GLN A 110 -13.73 9.05 -15.52
C GLN A 110 -14.27 8.86 -14.10
N LYS A 111 -15.40 9.49 -13.75
CA LYS A 111 -15.96 9.51 -12.38
C LYS A 111 -17.47 9.64 -12.38
N ILE A 112 -18.12 8.87 -11.50
CA ILE A 112 -19.57 8.93 -11.25
C ILE A 112 -19.81 9.31 -9.78
N GLY A 113 -20.67 10.31 -9.55
CA GLY A 113 -21.06 10.75 -8.22
C GLY A 113 -22.52 10.40 -7.91
N PHE A 114 -22.78 9.85 -6.72
CA PHE A 114 -24.13 9.51 -6.27
C PHE A 114 -24.57 10.40 -5.11
N CYS A 115 -25.62 11.19 -5.31
CA CYS A 115 -26.20 12.05 -4.27
C CYS A 115 -27.66 11.67 -3.98
N GLY A 116 -28.18 12.08 -2.83
CA GLY A 116 -29.58 11.84 -2.42
C GLY A 116 -29.75 11.68 -0.92
N MET A 117 -31.00 11.60 -0.45
CA MET A 117 -31.32 11.46 0.98
C MET A 117 -30.70 10.21 1.62
N GLY A 118 -30.51 10.22 2.94
CA GLY A 118 -30.11 9.04 3.70
C GLY A 118 -31.14 7.92 3.58
N GLY A 119 -30.70 6.65 3.61
CA GLY A 119 -31.61 5.49 3.62
C GLY A 119 -32.19 5.05 2.27
N VAL A 120 -32.02 5.82 1.19
CA VAL A 120 -32.58 5.49 -0.15
C VAL A 120 -31.88 4.33 -0.88
N GLY A 121 -30.87 3.71 -0.27
CA GLY A 121 -30.21 2.53 -0.85
C GLY A 121 -29.00 2.79 -1.76
N LYS A 122 -28.47 4.02 -1.84
CA LYS A 122 -27.28 4.36 -2.67
C LYS A 122 -26.11 3.40 -2.47
N THR A 123 -25.70 3.19 -1.21
CA THR A 123 -24.60 2.29 -0.87
C THR A 123 -24.91 0.84 -1.25
N SER A 124 -26.17 0.43 -1.16
CA SER A 124 -26.60 -0.93 -1.48
C SER A 124 -26.60 -1.20 -2.98
N ILE A 125 -27.01 -0.22 -3.81
CA ILE A 125 -26.88 -0.27 -5.28
C ILE A 125 -25.41 -0.42 -5.66
N MET A 126 -24.52 0.40 -5.09
CA MET A 126 -23.09 0.34 -5.41
C MET A 126 -22.46 -1.02 -5.05
N LYS A 127 -22.91 -1.65 -3.96
CA LYS A 127 -22.46 -3.01 -3.60
C LYS A 127 -22.92 -4.06 -4.61
N LEU A 128 -24.14 -3.96 -5.15
CA LEU A 128 -24.63 -4.86 -6.19
C LEU A 128 -23.76 -4.77 -7.44
N ILE A 129 -23.50 -3.56 -7.91
CA ILE A 129 -22.66 -3.28 -9.08
C ILE A 129 -21.24 -3.83 -8.88
N ASN A 130 -20.61 -3.56 -7.73
CA ASN A 130 -19.30 -4.14 -7.39
C ASN A 130 -19.31 -5.68 -7.53
N ASN A 131 -20.33 -6.34 -6.98
CA ASN A 131 -20.44 -7.80 -7.06
C ASN A 131 -20.70 -8.31 -8.48
N GLN A 132 -21.31 -7.49 -9.34
CA GLN A 132 -21.53 -7.81 -10.76
C GLN A 132 -20.23 -7.68 -11.56
N ILE A 133 -19.47 -6.60 -11.37
CA ILE A 133 -18.14 -6.42 -11.98
C ILE A 133 -17.22 -7.59 -11.65
N LEU A 134 -17.32 -8.15 -10.43
CA LEU A 134 -16.49 -9.29 -10.02
C LEU A 134 -16.88 -10.64 -10.63
N LYS A 135 -18.02 -10.71 -11.32
CA LYS A 135 -18.47 -11.92 -12.01
C LYS A 135 -18.07 -11.95 -13.48
N GLU A 136 -17.61 -10.82 -14.02
CA GLU A 136 -17.04 -10.72 -15.37
C GLU A 136 -15.56 -11.12 -15.36
#